data_AF-G1UPL7-F1
#
_entry.id   AF-G1UPL7-F1
#
_cell.length_a   1.000
_cell.length_b   1.000
_cell.length_c   1.000
_cell.angle_alpha   90.00
_cell.angle_beta   90.00
_cell.angle_gamma   90.00
#
_symmetry.space_group_name_H-M   'P 1'
#
loop_
_entity.id
_entity.type
_entity.pdbx_description
1 polymer ?
#
loop_
_entity_poly.entity_id
_entity_poly.type
_entity_poly.pdbx_seq_one_letter_code
_entity_poly.pdbx_strand_id
1 'polypeptide(L)'
;MYMKVFPHGQGGGDGPTHYLVRPDYPGRDELPPEVLRGDVEITRALIDSLDTKWKFTAGVLSWHPDDTVTPEQEQRVMDDFE
;
A
#
# COMPACT_ATOMS: atom_id res chain seq x y z
N MET A 1 8.44 1.08 14.44
CA MET A 1 7.24 0.92 13.59
C MET A 1 6.15 1.92 13.96
N TYR A 2 5.67 2.67 12.98
CA TYR A 2 4.50 3.57 13.06
C TYR A 2 3.43 3.06 12.09
N MET A 3 2.17 3.01 12.54
CA MET A 3 1.02 2.61 11.71
C MET A 3 0.04 3.77 11.61
N LYS A 4 -0.44 4.04 10.40
CA LYS A 4 -1.51 5.02 10.15
C LYS A 4 -2.51 4.50 9.14
N VAL A 5 -3.78 4.51 9.52
CA VAL A 5 -4.91 4.32 8.61
C VAL A 5 -5.38 5.69 8.11
N PHE A 6 -5.62 5.82 6.81
CA PHE A 6 -6.02 7.09 6.21
C PHE A 6 -7.54 7.28 6.24
N PRO A 7 -8.04 8.52 6.45
CA PRO A 7 -9.47 8.84 6.36
C PRO A 7 -9.93 9.02 4.90
N HIS A 8 -9.36 8.24 3.98
CA HIS A 8 -9.67 8.21 2.55
C HIS A 8 -10.30 6.85 2.21
N GLY A 9 -10.84 6.67 1.00
CA GLY A 9 -11.48 5.41 0.62
C GLY A 9 -12.76 5.50 -0.20
N GLN A 10 -13.21 6.72 -0.53
CA GLN A 10 -14.43 6.97 -1.31
C GLN A 10 -14.16 7.23 -2.80
N GLY A 11 -12.88 7.38 -3.19
CA GLY A 11 -12.46 7.62 -4.57
C GLY A 11 -12.31 6.34 -5.39
N GLY A 12 -11.92 6.49 -6.65
CA GLY A 12 -11.54 5.37 -7.52
C GLY A 12 -10.19 4.74 -7.14
N GLY A 13 -9.92 3.58 -7.72
CA GLY A 13 -8.71 2.78 -7.46
C GLY A 13 -7.44 3.37 -8.05
N ASP A 14 -7.55 4.20 -9.10
CA ASP A 14 -6.40 4.81 -9.79
C ASP A 14 -5.48 5.59 -8.84
N GLY A 15 -6.03 6.49 -8.04
CA GLY A 15 -5.28 7.34 -7.12
C GLY A 15 -4.35 6.55 -6.16
N PRO A 16 -4.88 5.63 -5.34
CA PRO A 16 -4.05 4.85 -4.43
C PRO A 16 -3.10 3.89 -5.16
N THR A 17 -3.56 3.21 -6.20
CA THR A 17 -2.75 2.19 -6.89
C THR A 17 -1.59 2.80 -7.67
N HIS A 18 -1.84 3.86 -8.44
CA HIS A 18 -0.80 4.57 -9.18
C HIS A 18 0.26 5.14 -8.25
N TYR A 19 -0.14 5.79 -7.14
CA TYR A 19 0.81 6.36 -6.19
C TYR A 19 1.74 5.31 -5.57
N LEU A 20 1.23 4.13 -5.23
CA LEU A 20 2.02 3.10 -4.55
C LEU A 20 3.15 2.56 -5.43
N VAL A 21 2.90 2.34 -6.73
CA VAL A 21 3.89 1.73 -7.63
C VAL A 21 4.63 2.70 -8.54
N ARG A 22 4.36 4.01 -8.43
CA ARG A 22 4.95 5.04 -9.29
C ARG A 22 6.50 5.05 -9.30
N PRO A 23 7.12 4.89 -10.49
CA PRO A 23 8.54 5.02 -10.80
C PRO A 23 9.30 6.19 -10.20
N ASP A 24 8.77 7.31 -10.67
CA ASP A 24 9.37 8.61 -10.85
C ASP A 24 9.01 9.56 -9.70
N TYR A 25 8.55 9.00 -8.58
CA TYR A 25 8.27 9.79 -7.40
C TYR A 25 9.60 10.15 -6.71
N PRO A 26 9.81 11.42 -6.30
CA PRO A 26 11.07 11.84 -5.69
C PRO A 26 11.52 10.94 -4.54
N GLY A 27 12.76 10.44 -4.61
CA GLY A 27 13.36 9.57 -3.59
C GLY A 27 13.17 8.07 -3.79
N ARG A 28 12.48 7.63 -4.85
CA ARG A 28 12.30 6.20 -5.17
C ARG A 28 13.37 5.61 -6.09
N ASP A 29 14.27 6.42 -6.63
CA ASP A 29 15.35 5.95 -7.51
C ASP A 29 16.32 5.00 -6.78
N GLU A 30 16.50 5.20 -5.47
CA GLU A 30 17.38 4.37 -4.63
C GLU A 30 16.70 3.09 -4.13
N LEU A 31 15.39 3.17 -3.87
CA LEU A 31 14.56 2.09 -3.35
C LEU A 31 13.21 2.10 -4.09
N PRO A 32 13.13 1.42 -5.25
CA PRO A 32 11.90 1.39 -6.03
C PRO A 32 10.80 0.63 -5.28
N PRO A 33 9.52 0.98 -5.54
CA PRO A 33 8.40 0.30 -4.89
C PRO A 33 8.29 -1.13 -5.39
N GLU A 34 8.05 -2.06 -4.47
CA GLU A 34 7.81 -3.47 -4.77
C GLU A 34 6.42 -3.89 -4.29
N VAL A 35 5.74 -4.69 -5.11
CA VAL A 35 4.46 -5.31 -4.75
C VAL A 35 4.76 -6.66 -4.11
N LEU A 36 4.63 -6.74 -2.79
CA LEU A 36 4.92 -7.96 -2.04
C LEU A 36 3.79 -9.02 -2.13
N ARG A 37 2.53 -8.58 -2.28
CA ARG A 37 1.34 -9.46 -2.35
C ARG A 37 0.21 -8.79 -3.14
N GLY A 38 -0.56 -9.62 -3.84
CA GLY A 38 -1.69 -9.16 -4.65
C GLY A 38 -1.27 -8.64 -6.03
N ASP A 39 -2.21 -7.99 -6.71
CA ASP A 39 -2.02 -7.42 -8.04
C ASP A 39 -2.68 -6.03 -8.10
N VAL A 40 -1.91 -5.04 -8.54
CA VAL A 40 -2.29 -3.63 -8.51
C VAL A 40 -3.46 -3.34 -9.44
N GLU A 41 -3.49 -3.96 -10.62
CA GLU A 41 -4.54 -3.75 -11.61
C GLU A 41 -5.83 -4.44 -11.18
N ILE A 42 -5.73 -5.63 -10.57
CA ILE A 42 -6.88 -6.32 -9.97
C ILE A 42 -7.44 -5.49 -8.80
N THR A 43 -6.60 -5.00 -7.89
CA THR A 43 -7.05 -4.15 -6.78
C THR A 43 -7.75 -2.88 -7.29
N ARG A 44 -7.19 -2.22 -8.31
CA ARG A 44 -7.83 -1.07 -8.96
C ARG A 44 -9.21 -1.43 -9.51
N ALA A 45 -9.30 -2.48 -10.32
CA ALA A 45 -10.54 -2.90 -10.96
C ALA A 45 -11.61 -3.26 -9.92
N LEU A 46 -11.22 -3.92 -8.82
CA LEU A 46 -12.11 -4.21 -7.70
C LEU A 46 -12.66 -2.93 -7.07
N ILE A 47 -11.79 -1.96 -6.73
CA ILE A 47 -12.24 -0.67 -6.17
C ILE A 47 -13.19 0.04 -7.13
N ASP A 48 -12.84 0.12 -8.41
CA ASP A 48 -13.63 0.83 -9.42
C ASP A 48 -14.98 0.16 -9.68
N SER A 49 -15.11 -1.15 -9.43
CA SER A 49 -16.37 -1.90 -9.58
C SER A 49 -17.39 -1.69 -8.45
N LEU A 50 -16.99 -1.09 -7.32
CA LEU A 50 -17.87 -0.91 -6.17
C LEU A 50 -18.76 0.32 -6.30
N ASP A 51 -20.08 0.13 -6.13
CA ASP A 51 -21.08 1.21 -6.08
C ASP A 51 -21.29 1.78 -4.66
N THR A 52 -20.61 1.22 -3.65
CA THR A 52 -20.69 1.68 -2.27
C THR A 52 -19.93 2.99 -2.07
N LYS A 53 -20.37 3.80 -1.10
CA LYS A 53 -19.70 5.05 -0.74
C LYS A 53 -18.25 4.83 -0.29
N TRP A 54 -18.02 3.80 0.53
CA TRP A 54 -16.68 3.40 0.96
C TRP A 54 -16.26 2.18 0.16
N LYS A 55 -15.16 2.31 -0.57
CA LYS A 55 -14.69 1.32 -1.55
C LYS A 55 -13.41 0.62 -1.11
N PHE A 56 -12.57 1.28 -0.32
CA PHE A 56 -11.33 0.69 0.21
C PHE A 56 -10.91 1.33 1.54
N THR A 57 -10.08 0.61 2.28
CA THR A 57 -9.31 1.12 3.42
C THR A 57 -7.84 1.05 3.03
N ALA A 58 -7.09 2.12 3.32
CA ALA A 58 -5.65 2.16 3.07
C ALA A 58 -4.92 2.72 4.28
N GLY A 59 -3.67 2.31 4.44
CA GLY A 59 -2.79 2.76 5.50
C GLY A 59 -1.32 2.57 5.13
N VAL A 60 -0.45 2.91 6.08
CA VAL A 60 0.99 2.70 5.96
C VAL A 60 1.55 2.11 7.25
N LEU A 61 2.51 1.22 7.09
CA LEU A 61 3.46 0.79 8.12
C LEU A 61 4.81 1.37 7.75
N SER A 62 5.44 2.08 8.68
CA SER A 62 6.75 2.70 8.47
C SER A 62 7.70 2.40 9.61
N TRP A 63 8.99 2.27 9.31
CA TRP A 63 10.03 1.97 10.27
C TRP A 63 10.93 3.19 10.53
N HIS A 64 11.61 3.20 11.68
CA HIS A 64 12.65 4.20 11.92
C HIS A 64 13.84 3.95 10.97
N PRO A 65 14.61 4.96 10.55
CA PRO A 65 15.78 4.74 9.68
C PRO A 65 16.82 3.76 10.23
N ASP A 66 16.89 3.61 11.55
CA ASP A 66 17.80 2.68 12.24
C ASP A 66 17.19 1.28 12.47
N ASP A 67 15.90 1.09 12.17
CA ASP A 67 15.26 -0.23 12.28
C ASP A 67 15.72 -1.10 11.10
N THR A 68 16.15 -2.34 11.38
CA THR A 68 16.36 -3.36 10.35
C THR A 68 15.21 -4.36 10.40
N VAL A 69 14.46 -4.48 9.31
CA VAL A 69 13.32 -5.40 9.19
C VAL A 69 13.74 -6.52 8.24
N THR A 70 13.64 -7.77 8.70
CA THR A 70 13.95 -8.92 7.83
C THR A 70 12.75 -9.27 6.96
N PRO A 71 12.93 -9.90 5.79
CA PRO A 71 11.81 -10.38 4.98
C PRO A 71 10.83 -11.27 5.75
N GLU A 72 11.31 -12.09 6.68
CA GLU A 72 10.43 -12.92 7.53
C GLU A 72 9.57 -12.07 8.48
N GLN A 73 10.11 -10.97 8.99
CA GLN A 73 9.35 -10.03 9.81
C GLN A 73 8.32 -9.27 8.96
N GLU A 74 8.66 -8.88 7.74
CA GLU A 74 7.71 -8.27 6.80
C GLU A 74 6.53 -9.21 6.52
N GLN A 75 6.82 -10.47 6.14
CA GLN A 75 5.78 -11.46 5.89
C GLN A 75 4.92 -11.71 7.13
N ARG A 76 5.54 -11.84 8.31
CA ARG A 76 4.79 -12.04 9.56
C ARG A 76 3.86 -10.86 9.87
N VAL A 77 4.32 -9.62 9.65
CA VAL A 77 3.49 -8.44 9.88
C VAL A 77 2.33 -8.37 8.88
N MET A 78 2.54 -8.78 7.63
CA MET A 78 1.47 -8.90 6.64
C MET A 78 0.47 -9.99 7.02
N ASP A 79 0.94 -11.15 7.47
CA ASP A 79 0.11 -12.29 7.90
C ASP A 79 -0.67 -12.01 9.19
N ASP A 80 -0.13 -11.20 10.11
CA ASP A 80 -0.84 -10.79 11.33
C ASP A 80 -1.93 -9.73 11.03
N PHE A 81 -1.87 -9.06 9.87
CA PHE A 81 -2.82 -8.01 9.46
C PHE A 81 -3.95 -8.51 8.56
N GLU A 82 -3.69 -9.51 7.71
CA GLU A 82 -4.65 -10.13 6.77
C GLU A 82 -5.33 -11.39 7.33
#